data_AF-A0A433PWR7-F1
#
_entry.id   AF-A0A433PWR7-F1
#
_cell.length_a   1.000
_cell.length_b   1.000
_cell.length_c   1.000
_cell.angle_alpha   90.00
_cell.angle_beta   90.00
_cell.angle_gamma   90.00
#
_symmetry.space_group_name_H-M   'P 1'
#
loop_
_entity.id
_entity.type
_entity.pdbx_description
1 polymer ?
#
loop_
_entity_poly.entity_id
_entity_poly.type
_entity_poly.pdbx_seq_one_letter_code
_entity_poly.pdbx_strand_id
1 'polypeptide(L)'
;MAYIAEPVDRRRTDLRQRYFFLCKCELCEEASKVTTLLHLETLHMTCVMAKSIYPIMQTMDPRGALKCPTSDCQGAIPPPKSLDVSDVYEIACGTCEKIVHLDASYINNSLYQADKLYDLSKDLESQVYSYFCLDLSTDLTHAIQNLLSALSLRSSLLHHSHESLLRTHQRLKDLYTRAQDWPSAYRHSRALLDIYYAVYPRNHPLIGVQNLASAKMLLAFEDNFGETFRLLREAAEVLGIAYGKEHAMTRTARGLMGEVEREVDLRRG
;
A
#
# COMPACT_ATOMS: atom_id res chain seq x y z
N MET A 1 -5.12 -12.19 10.62
CA MET A 1 -4.91 -11.47 9.36
C MET A 1 -5.51 -10.08 9.52
N ALA A 2 -4.70 -9.02 9.45
CA ALA A 2 -5.24 -7.66 9.38
C ALA A 2 -5.93 -7.48 8.01
N TYR A 3 -7.18 -7.01 8.00
CA TYR A 3 -7.90 -6.67 6.78
C TYR A 3 -7.20 -5.48 6.11
N ILE A 4 -6.52 -5.74 5.00
CA ILE A 4 -5.83 -4.73 4.19
C ILE A 4 -6.88 -3.85 3.49
N ALA A 5 -6.54 -2.59 3.21
CA ALA A 5 -7.39 -1.68 2.45
C ALA A 5 -7.53 -2.17 1.00
N GLU A 6 -8.48 -3.08 0.75
CA GLU A 6 -8.81 -3.49 -0.61
C GLU A 6 -9.44 -2.33 -1.40
N PRO A 7 -9.24 -2.29 -2.74
CA PRO A 7 -9.89 -1.33 -3.60
C PRO A 7 -11.43 -1.38 -3.50
N VAL A 8 -12.09 -0.25 -3.75
CA VAL A 8 -13.56 -0.08 -3.67
C VAL A 8 -14.30 -1.17 -4.44
N ASP A 9 -13.86 -1.49 -5.66
CA ASP A 9 -14.54 -2.48 -6.51
C ASP A 9 -14.53 -3.88 -5.91
N ARG A 10 -13.39 -4.31 -5.35
CA ARG A 10 -13.29 -5.61 -4.67
C ARG A 10 -14.12 -5.63 -3.40
N ARG A 11 -14.05 -4.58 -2.59
CA ARG A 11 -14.88 -4.47 -1.37
C ARG A 11 -16.38 -4.49 -1.68
N ARG A 12 -16.82 -3.74 -2.69
CA ARG A 12 -18.23 -3.72 -3.12
C ARG A 12 -18.65 -5.07 -3.71
N THR A 13 -17.77 -5.73 -4.45
CA THR A 13 -18.02 -7.09 -4.98
C THR A 13 -18.20 -8.09 -3.84
N ASP A 14 -17.31 -8.12 -2.86
CA ASP A 14 -17.39 -9.01 -1.70
C ASP A 14 -18.67 -8.76 -0.89
N LEU A 15 -18.98 -7.51 -0.56
CA LEU A 15 -20.18 -7.15 0.19
C LEU A 15 -21.47 -7.47 -0.58
N ARG A 16 -21.49 -7.25 -1.89
CA ARG A 16 -22.63 -7.59 -2.74
C ARG A 16 -22.84 -9.11 -2.82
N GLN A 17 -21.75 -9.88 -2.93
CA GLN A 17 -21.83 -11.35 -3.00
C GLN A 17 -22.27 -11.96 -1.67
N ARG A 18 -21.80 -11.44 -0.54
CA ARG A 18 -22.08 -12.01 0.80
C ARG A 18 -23.37 -11.48 1.43
N TYR A 19 -23.66 -10.20 1.24
CA TYR A 19 -24.71 -9.49 1.97
C TYR A 19 -25.74 -8.81 1.05
N PHE A 20 -25.61 -8.98 -0.27
CA PHE A 20 -26.59 -8.53 -1.27
C PHE A 20 -26.88 -7.02 -1.29
N PHE A 21 -25.92 -6.19 -0.85
CA PHE A 21 -26.03 -4.72 -0.95
C PHE A 21 -24.80 -4.09 -1.61
N LEU A 22 -24.97 -2.88 -2.14
CA LEU A 22 -23.89 -2.06 -2.65
C LEU A 22 -23.46 -1.04 -1.61
N CYS A 23 -22.21 -1.11 -1.15
CA CYS A 23 -21.70 -0.20 -0.13
C CYS A 23 -21.56 1.23 -0.67
N LYS A 24 -22.15 2.18 0.06
CA LYS A 24 -22.11 3.63 -0.20
C LYS A 24 -21.53 4.44 0.96
N CYS A 25 -20.61 3.85 1.73
CA CYS A 25 -19.97 4.57 2.82
C CYS A 25 -19.01 5.64 2.27
N GLU A 26 -18.67 6.62 3.10
CA GLU A 26 -17.76 7.72 2.76
C GLU A 26 -16.46 7.24 2.11
N LEU A 27 -15.79 6.20 2.65
CA LEU A 27 -14.58 5.63 2.03
C LEU A 27 -14.77 5.09 0.61
N CYS A 28 -15.94 4.52 0.31
CA CYS A 28 -16.25 4.03 -1.03
C CYS A 28 -16.65 5.15 -1.99
N GLU A 29 -17.22 6.24 -1.48
CA GLU A 29 -17.65 7.38 -2.29
C GLU A 29 -16.53 8.43 -2.46
N GLU A 30 -15.63 8.60 -1.49
CA GLU A 30 -14.52 9.55 -1.52
C GLU A 30 -13.30 9.04 -2.27
N ALA A 31 -12.95 7.75 -2.12
CA ALA A 31 -11.92 7.13 -2.96
C ALA A 31 -12.32 7.20 -4.45
N SER A 32 -13.63 7.28 -4.72
CA SER A 32 -14.22 7.59 -6.00
C SER A 32 -14.38 9.10 -6.24
N LYS A 33 -13.41 9.96 -5.90
CA LYS A 33 -13.42 11.40 -6.30
C LYS A 33 -12.18 11.86 -7.09
N VAL A 34 -11.17 11.00 -7.33
CA VAL A 34 -9.98 11.37 -8.14
C VAL A 34 -10.34 11.33 -9.63
N THR A 35 -10.43 12.50 -10.28
CA THR A 35 -11.18 12.70 -11.52
C THR A 35 -10.34 12.47 -12.78
N THR A 36 -10.33 11.29 -13.41
CA THR A 36 -9.69 11.08 -14.72
C THR A 36 -10.61 11.42 -15.89
N LEU A 37 -10.07 12.04 -16.95
CA LEU A 37 -10.78 12.34 -18.20
C LEU A 37 -10.49 11.24 -19.22
N LEU A 38 -11.52 10.52 -19.69
CA LEU A 38 -11.37 9.55 -20.77
C LEU A 38 -11.62 10.20 -22.14
N HIS A 39 -10.75 9.91 -23.12
CA HIS A 39 -11.05 10.11 -24.54
C HIS A 39 -11.87 8.90 -25.03
N LEU A 40 -13.16 9.12 -25.32
CA LEU A 40 -13.99 8.15 -26.04
C LEU A 40 -14.29 8.71 -27.43
N GLU A 41 -13.74 8.08 -28.46
CA GLU A 41 -14.17 8.31 -29.83
C GLU A 41 -15.48 7.55 -30.08
N THR A 42 -16.62 8.18 -29.82
CA THR A 42 -17.90 7.65 -30.28
C THR A 42 -18.15 8.05 -31.73
N LEU A 43 -18.05 7.08 -32.65
CA LEU A 43 -18.54 7.18 -34.02
C LEU A 43 -20.08 7.27 -34.01
N HIS A 44 -20.62 8.48 -33.97
CA HIS A 44 -22.03 8.72 -34.29
C HIS A 44 -22.19 8.79 -35.81
N MET A 45 -22.79 7.74 -36.38
CA MET A 45 -23.26 7.67 -37.76
C MET A 45 -24.48 8.59 -37.89
N THR A 46 -24.27 9.89 -38.12
CA THR A 46 -25.13 10.82 -38.89
C THR A 46 -24.65 12.27 -38.75
N CYS A 47 -24.30 12.87 -39.90
CA CYS A 47 -24.32 14.29 -40.24
C CYS A 47 -23.61 15.33 -39.34
N VAL A 48 -22.59 15.96 -39.92
CA VAL A 48 -21.90 17.21 -39.53
C VAL A 48 -20.92 17.11 -38.35
N MET A 49 -19.66 17.37 -38.70
CA MET A 49 -18.46 17.36 -37.86
C MET A 49 -18.58 18.30 -36.65
N ALA A 50 -18.97 17.75 -35.50
CA ALA A 50 -18.68 18.33 -34.19
C ALA A 50 -18.15 17.21 -33.28
N LYS A 51 -16.83 17.16 -33.07
CA LYS A 51 -16.20 16.30 -32.08
C LYS A 51 -16.61 16.79 -30.68
N SER A 52 -17.72 16.29 -30.16
CA SER A 52 -18.10 16.56 -28.78
C SER A 52 -17.34 15.59 -27.87
N ILE A 53 -16.23 16.06 -27.31
CA ILE A 53 -15.49 15.37 -26.25
C ILE A 53 -16.37 15.44 -25.00
N TYR A 54 -17.10 14.37 -24.69
CA TYR A 54 -17.78 14.26 -23.40
C TYR A 54 -16.80 13.67 -22.39
N PRO A 55 -16.36 14.43 -21.37
CA PRO A 55 -15.50 13.89 -20.34
C PRO A 55 -16.31 12.87 -19.51
N ILE A 56 -16.07 11.58 -19.72
CA ILE A 56 -16.52 10.60 -18.75
C ILE A 56 -15.61 10.76 -17.53
N MET A 57 -16.14 11.44 -16.51
CA MET A 57 -15.52 11.55 -15.19
C MET A 57 -15.46 10.15 -14.58
N GLN A 58 -14.37 9.43 -14.82
CA GLN A 58 -14.11 8.19 -14.09
C GLN A 58 -13.29 8.52 -12.87
N THR A 59 -13.92 8.28 -11.73
CA THR A 59 -13.32 8.49 -10.43
C THR A 59 -12.57 7.23 -10.02
N MET A 60 -11.24 7.30 -9.87
CA MET A 60 -10.42 6.11 -9.65
C MET A 60 -9.95 5.98 -8.21
N ASP A 61 -10.12 4.79 -7.63
CA ASP A 61 -9.54 4.46 -6.33
C ASP A 61 -8.02 4.27 -6.48
N PRO A 62 -7.18 5.08 -5.79
CA PRO A 62 -5.72 4.98 -5.89
C PRO A 62 -5.17 3.60 -5.43
N ARG A 63 -5.96 2.81 -4.69
CA ARG A 63 -5.56 1.47 -4.23
C ARG A 63 -5.54 0.42 -5.35
N GLY A 64 -6.17 0.71 -6.48
CA GLY A 64 -6.21 -0.15 -7.67
C GLY A 64 -5.67 0.53 -8.94
N ALA A 65 -4.97 1.65 -8.80
CA ALA A 65 -4.58 2.51 -9.91
C ALA A 65 -3.08 2.43 -10.25
N LEU A 66 -2.76 2.75 -11.51
CA LEU A 66 -1.42 3.12 -11.96
C LEU A 66 -1.07 4.53 -11.46
N LYS A 67 0.23 4.82 -11.33
CA LYS A 67 0.70 6.19 -11.09
C LYS A 67 0.76 6.97 -12.39
N CYS A 68 0.59 8.28 -12.32
CA CYS A 68 0.87 9.16 -13.45
C CYS A 68 2.38 9.16 -13.77
N PRO A 69 2.79 8.97 -15.04
CA PRO A 69 4.19 9.05 -15.44
C PRO A 69 4.73 10.49 -15.52
N THR A 70 3.87 11.50 -15.43
CA THR A 70 4.29 12.91 -15.47
C THR A 70 5.14 13.23 -14.24
N SER A 71 6.28 13.89 -14.44
CA SER A 71 7.14 14.36 -13.33
C SER A 71 6.35 15.20 -12.32
N ASP A 72 6.61 14.96 -11.04
CA ASP A 72 5.98 15.64 -9.89
C ASP A 72 4.45 15.48 -9.77
N CYS A 73 3.84 14.64 -10.61
CA CYS A 73 2.41 14.32 -10.51
C CYS A 73 2.18 13.11 -9.58
N GLN A 74 1.34 13.29 -8.55
CA GLN A 74 0.87 12.22 -7.68
C GLN A 74 -0.50 11.67 -8.13
N GLY A 75 -0.84 11.85 -9.41
CA GLY A 75 -2.13 11.44 -9.95
C GLY A 75 -2.26 9.92 -10.10
N ALA A 76 -3.48 9.44 -9.94
CA ALA A 76 -3.87 8.06 -10.19
C ALA A 76 -4.50 7.92 -11.58
N ILE A 77 -4.19 6.83 -12.27
CA ILE A 77 -4.70 6.50 -13.61
C ILE A 77 -5.24 5.07 -13.58
N PRO A 78 -6.42 4.77 -14.16
CA PRO A 78 -6.91 3.40 -14.21
C PRO A 78 -5.95 2.50 -15.02
N PRO A 79 -5.90 1.19 -14.72
CA PRO A 79 -5.15 0.24 -15.52
C PRO A 79 -5.83 0.01 -16.90
N PRO A 80 -5.07 -0.41 -17.92
CA PRO A 80 -5.64 -0.82 -19.21
C PRO A 80 -6.63 -1.98 -19.01
N LYS A 81 -7.72 -1.96 -19.76
CA LYS A 81 -8.71 -3.05 -19.70
C LYS A 81 -8.25 -4.19 -20.60
N SER A 82 -8.65 -5.43 -20.27
CA SER A 82 -8.32 -6.62 -21.07
C SER A 82 -8.84 -6.60 -22.51
N LEU A 83 -9.71 -5.63 -22.86
CA LEU A 83 -10.26 -5.44 -24.20
C LEU A 83 -9.47 -4.40 -25.02
N ASP A 84 -8.44 -3.77 -24.46
CA ASP A 84 -7.59 -2.84 -25.19
C ASP A 84 -6.68 -3.65 -26.13
N VAL A 85 -7.10 -3.78 -27.40
CA VAL A 85 -6.38 -4.52 -28.45
C VAL A 85 -5.15 -3.76 -28.96
N SER A 86 -5.05 -2.47 -28.63
CA SER A 86 -3.92 -1.60 -28.98
C SER A 86 -2.81 -1.73 -27.93
N ASP A 87 -1.56 -1.86 -28.39
CA ASP A 87 -0.38 -1.79 -27.52
C ASP A 87 -0.24 -0.42 -26.84
N VAL A 88 -0.81 0.63 -27.44
CA VAL A 88 -0.82 1.99 -26.88
C VAL A 88 -2.10 2.23 -26.09
N TYR A 89 -1.93 2.48 -24.79
CA TYR A 89 -2.95 2.90 -23.84
C TYR A 89 -2.87 4.41 -23.62
N GLU A 90 -3.85 5.14 -24.17
CA GLU A 90 -3.94 6.59 -24.05
C GLU A 90 -4.99 7.00 -23.01
N ILE A 91 -4.60 7.88 -22.09
CA ILE A 91 -5.49 8.36 -21.04
C ILE A 91 -5.05 9.71 -20.49
N ALA A 92 -5.98 10.58 -20.11
CA ALA A 92 -5.65 11.84 -19.44
C ALA A 92 -5.62 11.67 -17.94
N CYS A 93 -4.55 12.15 -17.30
CA CYS A 93 -4.43 12.13 -15.85
C CYS A 93 -5.36 13.17 -15.23
N GLY A 94 -6.10 12.76 -14.20
CA GLY A 94 -7.03 13.64 -13.51
C GLY A 94 -6.45 14.76 -12.66
N THR A 95 -5.17 14.64 -12.32
CA THR A 95 -4.50 15.57 -11.41
C THR A 95 -3.72 16.63 -12.16
N CYS A 96 -3.02 16.25 -13.24
CA CYS A 96 -2.24 17.19 -14.04
C CYS A 96 -2.86 17.51 -15.40
N GLU A 97 -4.01 16.90 -15.74
CA GLU A 97 -4.76 17.07 -16.99
C GLU A 97 -3.98 16.71 -18.27
N LYS A 98 -2.77 16.18 -18.14
CA LYS A 98 -1.95 15.76 -19.29
C LYS A 98 -2.43 14.41 -19.81
N ILE A 99 -2.49 14.30 -21.13
CA ILE A 99 -2.62 13.02 -21.84
C ILE A 99 -1.31 12.27 -21.71
N VAL A 100 -1.39 11.00 -21.30
CA VAL A 100 -0.26 10.09 -21.20
C VAL A 100 -0.49 8.92 -22.14
N HIS A 101 0.59 8.47 -22.77
CA HIS A 101 0.60 7.29 -23.60
C HIS A 101 1.46 6.24 -22.90
N LEU A 102 0.87 5.09 -22.64
CA LEU A 102 1.48 4.00 -21.92
C LEU A 102 1.47 2.75 -22.80
N ASP A 103 2.45 1.87 -22.63
CA ASP A 103 2.48 0.58 -23.30
C ASP A 103 1.70 -0.44 -22.45
N ALA A 104 0.53 -0.86 -22.95
CA ALA A 104 -0.35 -1.79 -22.25
C ALA A 104 0.30 -3.17 -22.07
N SER A 105 1.04 -3.64 -23.08
CA SER A 105 1.75 -4.92 -23.05
C SER A 105 2.86 -4.88 -22.00
N TYR A 106 3.65 -3.81 -21.97
CA TYR A 106 4.67 -3.60 -20.94
C TYR A 106 4.08 -3.57 -19.53
N ILE A 107 2.98 -2.84 -19.30
CA ILE A 107 2.29 -2.80 -18.01
C ILE A 107 1.87 -4.20 -17.59
N ASN A 108 1.13 -4.90 -18.46
CA ASN A 108 0.58 -6.22 -18.14
C ASN A 108 1.68 -7.25 -17.89
N ASN A 109 2.73 -7.29 -18.72
CA ASN A 109 3.84 -8.21 -18.56
C ASN A 109 4.65 -7.93 -17.29
N SER A 110 4.89 -6.65 -16.97
CA SER A 110 5.63 -6.25 -15.77
C SER A 110 4.86 -6.59 -14.49
N LEU A 111 3.55 -6.34 -14.47
CA LEU A 111 2.71 -6.69 -13.32
C LEU A 111 2.56 -8.21 -13.17
N TYR A 112 2.40 -8.95 -14.27
CA TYR A 112 2.39 -10.41 -14.27
C TYR A 112 3.71 -10.98 -13.71
N GLN A 113 4.85 -10.46 -14.15
CA GLN A 113 6.15 -10.87 -13.62
C GLN A 113 6.29 -10.56 -12.13
N ALA A 114 5.84 -9.39 -11.68
CA ALA A 114 5.85 -9.03 -10.27
C ALA A 114 4.97 -9.96 -9.42
N ASP A 115 3.81 -10.36 -9.92
CA ASP A 115 2.92 -11.31 -9.26
C ASP A 115 3.57 -12.70 -9.17
N LYS A 116 4.18 -13.18 -10.26
CA LYS A 116 4.93 -14.44 -10.27
C LYS A 116 6.06 -14.47 -9.23
N LEU A 117 6.84 -13.38 -9.14
CA LEU A 117 7.91 -13.24 -8.14
C LEU A 117 7.36 -13.24 -6.71
N TYR A 118 6.23 -12.55 -6.50
CA TYR A 118 5.56 -12.50 -5.20
C TYR A 118 5.01 -13.86 -4.76
N ASP A 119 4.46 -14.64 -5.67
CA ASP A 119 3.98 -15.99 -5.36
C ASP A 119 5.14 -16.96 -5.11
N LEU A 120 6.22 -16.88 -5.90
CA LEU A 120 7.43 -17.67 -5.65
C LEU A 120 8.01 -17.42 -4.24
N SER A 121 7.95 -16.18 -3.73
CA SER A 121 8.40 -15.90 -2.37
C SER A 121 7.52 -16.61 -1.32
N LYS A 122 6.20 -16.70 -1.53
CA LYS A 122 5.30 -17.40 -0.60
C LYS A 122 5.57 -18.89 -0.57
N ASP A 123 5.88 -19.48 -1.71
CA ASP A 123 6.16 -20.91 -1.83
C ASP A 123 7.44 -21.28 -1.07
N LEU A 124 8.49 -20.46 -1.22
CA LEU A 124 9.73 -20.59 -0.45
C LEU A 124 9.48 -20.48 1.06
N GLU A 125 8.63 -19.54 1.48
CA GLU A 125 8.30 -19.40 2.89
C GLU A 125 7.49 -20.56 3.45
N SER A 126 6.59 -21.15 2.66
CA SER A 126 5.81 -22.32 3.06
C SER A 126 6.70 -23.55 3.28
N GLN A 127 7.75 -23.69 2.46
CA GLN A 127 8.74 -24.76 2.58
C GLN A 127 9.58 -24.64 3.86
N VAL A 128 9.95 -23.41 4.23
CA VAL A 128 10.66 -23.11 5.48
C VAL A 128 9.88 -23.54 6.74
N TYR A 129 8.55 -23.52 6.72
CA TYR A 129 7.72 -23.96 7.86
C TYR A 129 7.52 -25.48 7.93
N SER A 130 7.88 -26.23 6.88
CA SER A 130 7.54 -27.65 6.71
C SER A 130 8.66 -28.63 7.07
N TYR A 131 9.93 -28.23 7.05
CA TYR A 131 11.06 -29.13 7.30
C TYR A 131 12.17 -28.45 8.10
N PHE A 132 12.87 -29.26 8.90
CA PHE A 132 14.08 -28.90 9.63
C PHE A 132 15.24 -28.70 8.63
N CYS A 133 15.16 -27.67 7.77
CA CYS A 133 16.16 -27.41 6.74
C CYS A 133 17.40 -26.77 7.35
N LEU A 134 18.56 -27.38 7.05
CA LEU A 134 19.91 -26.96 7.45
C LEU A 134 20.34 -25.60 6.85
N ASP A 135 19.52 -24.98 5.99
CA ASP A 135 19.91 -23.78 5.22
C ASP A 135 18.81 -22.69 5.19
N LEU A 136 18.13 -22.48 6.33
CA LEU A 136 17.07 -21.47 6.56
C LEU A 136 17.42 -20.05 6.05
N SER A 137 18.70 -19.69 6.05
CA SER A 137 19.22 -18.41 5.55
C SER A 137 19.08 -18.25 4.04
N THR A 138 19.23 -19.34 3.28
CA THR A 138 19.28 -19.31 1.82
C THR A 138 17.88 -19.07 1.24
N ASP A 139 16.87 -19.83 1.68
CA ASP A 139 15.48 -19.66 1.22
C ASP A 139 14.89 -18.30 1.62
N LEU A 140 15.20 -17.83 2.84
CA LEU A 140 14.80 -16.51 3.31
C LEU A 140 15.40 -15.40 2.45
N THR A 141 16.67 -15.52 2.07
CA THR A 141 17.36 -14.56 1.19
C THR A 141 16.71 -14.51 -0.19
N HIS A 142 16.42 -15.67 -0.80
CA HIS A 142 15.74 -15.73 -2.10
C HIS A 142 14.31 -15.17 -2.04
N ALA A 143 13.55 -15.45 -0.97
CA ALA A 143 12.22 -14.89 -0.78
C ALA A 143 12.25 -13.35 -0.70
N ILE A 144 13.22 -12.79 0.03
CA ILE A 144 13.43 -11.33 0.12
C ILE A 144 13.80 -10.76 -1.27
N GLN A 145 14.73 -11.38 -1.99
CA GLN A 145 15.15 -10.92 -3.33
C GLN A 145 14.00 -10.91 -4.35
N ASN A 146 13.16 -11.96 -4.34
CA ASN A 146 11.98 -12.03 -5.17
C ASN A 146 11.00 -10.90 -4.85
N LEU A 147 10.76 -10.63 -3.57
CA LEU A 147 9.88 -9.53 -3.14
C LEU A 147 10.44 -8.15 -3.46
N LEU A 148 11.75 -7.93 -3.34
CA LEU A 148 12.39 -6.67 -3.75
C LEU A 148 12.28 -6.45 -5.27
N SER A 149 12.44 -7.51 -6.05
CA SER A 149 12.26 -7.47 -7.51
C SER A 149 10.80 -7.17 -7.89
N ALA A 150 9.85 -7.84 -7.23
CA ALA A 150 8.42 -7.55 -7.40
C ALA A 150 8.07 -6.13 -6.99
N LEU A 151 8.63 -5.64 -5.87
CA LEU A 151 8.44 -4.27 -5.39
C LEU A 151 8.96 -3.25 -6.40
N SER A 152 10.12 -3.49 -7.01
CA SER A 152 10.71 -2.61 -8.02
C SER A 152 9.78 -2.45 -9.23
N LEU A 153 9.31 -3.57 -9.79
CA LEU A 153 8.36 -3.59 -10.91
C LEU A 153 7.02 -2.93 -10.55
N ARG A 154 6.51 -3.16 -9.34
CA ARG A 154 5.27 -2.54 -8.88
C ARG A 154 5.44 -1.03 -8.65
N SER A 155 6.56 -0.60 -8.09
CA SER A 155 6.80 0.82 -7.75
C SER A 155 7.05 1.68 -9.00
N SER A 156 7.50 1.07 -10.10
CA SER A 156 7.66 1.78 -11.38
C SER A 156 6.31 2.07 -12.06
N LEU A 157 5.23 1.36 -11.73
CA LEU A 157 3.95 1.42 -12.45
C LEU A 157 2.76 1.85 -11.58
N LEU A 158 2.71 1.39 -10.33
CA LEU A 158 1.53 1.50 -9.49
C LEU A 158 1.55 2.79 -8.68
N HIS A 159 0.35 3.30 -8.40
CA HIS A 159 0.16 4.42 -7.49
C HIS A 159 0.71 4.07 -6.10
N HIS A 160 1.29 5.03 -5.37
CA HIS A 160 1.97 4.75 -4.09
C HIS A 160 1.05 4.09 -3.05
N SER A 161 -0.25 4.37 -3.11
CA SER A 161 -1.28 3.74 -2.25
C SER A 161 -1.80 2.38 -2.74
N HIS A 162 -1.26 1.81 -3.82
CA HIS A 162 -1.76 0.58 -4.42
C HIS A 162 -1.66 -0.59 -3.45
N GLU A 163 -2.69 -1.42 -3.37
CA GLU A 163 -2.77 -2.48 -2.35
C GLU A 163 -1.69 -3.56 -2.50
N SER A 164 -1.19 -3.82 -3.71
CA SER A 164 -0.09 -4.77 -3.94
C SER A 164 1.25 -4.24 -3.40
N LEU A 165 1.49 -2.92 -3.41
CA LEU A 165 2.66 -2.31 -2.75
C LEU A 165 2.57 -2.51 -1.25
N LEU A 166 1.39 -2.25 -0.67
CA LEU A 166 1.10 -2.48 0.74
C LEU A 166 1.39 -3.95 1.13
N ARG A 167 0.83 -4.92 0.39
CA ARG A 167 1.07 -6.36 0.62
C ARG A 167 2.54 -6.74 0.51
N THR A 168 3.28 -6.13 -0.44
CA THR A 168 4.70 -6.40 -0.64
C THR A 168 5.54 -5.85 0.50
N HIS A 169 5.32 -4.60 0.92
CA HIS A 169 6.00 -3.99 2.06
C HIS A 169 5.71 -4.72 3.36
N GLN A 170 4.46 -5.14 3.59
CA GLN A 170 4.11 -5.93 4.77
C GLN A 170 4.91 -7.22 4.81
N ARG A 171 5.01 -7.91 3.67
CA ARG A 171 5.75 -9.18 3.61
C ARG A 171 7.25 -8.98 3.83
N LEU A 172 7.84 -7.98 3.18
CA LEU A 172 9.25 -7.63 3.39
C LEU A 172 9.53 -7.27 4.85
N LYS A 173 8.68 -6.45 5.48
CA LYS A 173 8.79 -6.12 6.90
C LYS A 173 8.80 -7.38 7.77
N ASP A 174 7.87 -8.30 7.52
CA ASP A 174 7.75 -9.54 8.29
C ASP A 174 8.98 -10.45 8.09
N LEU A 175 9.50 -10.55 6.86
CA LEU A 175 10.71 -11.33 6.57
C LEU A 175 11.97 -10.72 7.19
N TYR A 176 12.17 -9.41 7.09
CA TYR A 176 13.30 -8.74 7.74
C TYR A 176 13.21 -8.79 9.26
N THR A 177 12.00 -8.74 9.82
CA THR A 177 11.78 -8.98 11.26
C THR A 177 12.22 -10.39 11.67
N ARG A 178 11.90 -11.42 10.87
CA ARG A 178 12.35 -12.80 11.09
C ARG A 178 13.87 -12.93 10.95
N ALA A 179 14.46 -12.19 10.02
CA ALA A 179 15.91 -12.11 9.82
C ALA A 179 16.63 -11.26 10.90
N GLN A 180 15.89 -10.61 11.79
CA GLN A 180 16.39 -9.63 12.77
C GLN A 180 17.15 -8.45 12.13
N ASP A 181 16.90 -8.16 10.85
CA ASP A 181 17.36 -6.95 10.17
C ASP A 181 16.35 -5.82 10.45
N TRP A 182 16.47 -5.24 11.64
CA TRP A 182 15.59 -4.18 12.11
C TRP A 182 15.64 -2.90 11.26
N PRO A 183 16.79 -2.43 10.75
CA PRO A 183 16.83 -1.28 9.84
C PRO A 183 15.99 -1.49 8.57
N SER A 184 16.12 -2.65 7.91
CA SER A 184 15.34 -2.96 6.70
C SER A 184 13.86 -3.17 7.02
N ALA A 185 13.56 -3.85 8.14
CA ALA A 185 12.19 -4.00 8.62
C ALA A 185 11.53 -2.64 8.87
N TYR A 186 12.23 -1.72 9.56
CA TYR A 186 11.75 -0.38 9.85
C TYR A 186 11.52 0.44 8.58
N ARG A 187 12.41 0.36 7.58
CA ARG A 187 12.22 1.03 6.28
C ARG A 187 10.89 0.63 5.63
N HIS A 188 10.58 -0.66 5.60
CA HIS A 188 9.31 -1.14 5.06
C HIS A 188 8.12 -0.84 5.99
N SER A 189 8.35 -0.80 7.31
CA SER A 189 7.38 -0.37 8.30
C SER A 189 6.94 1.08 8.10
N ARG A 190 7.88 1.95 7.74
CA ARG A 190 7.65 3.36 7.37
C ARG A 190 6.87 3.50 6.07
N ALA A 191 7.26 2.77 5.02
CA ALA A 191 6.52 2.77 3.76
C ALA A 191 5.05 2.34 3.95
N LEU A 192 4.78 1.36 4.83
CA LEU A 192 3.42 0.98 5.20
C LEU A 192 2.65 2.08 5.92
N LEU A 193 3.30 2.82 6.84
CA LEU A 193 2.66 3.95 7.51
C LEU A 193 2.27 5.04 6.51
N ASP A 194 3.16 5.36 5.56
CA ASP A 194 2.90 6.37 4.53
C ASP A 194 1.66 5.96 3.69
N ILE A 195 1.54 4.67 3.33
CA ILE A 195 0.35 4.15 2.66
C ILE A 195 -0.88 4.22 3.58
N TYR A 196 -0.77 3.79 4.84
CA TYR A 196 -1.89 3.81 5.78
C TYR A 196 -2.43 5.21 6.03
N TYR A 197 -1.57 6.22 6.16
CA TYR A 197 -2.00 7.61 6.29
C TYR A 197 -2.70 8.15 5.04
N ALA A 198 -2.37 7.61 3.86
CA ALA A 198 -3.04 7.98 2.62
C ALA A 198 -4.43 7.32 2.45
N VAL A 199 -4.63 6.12 3.01
CA VAL A 199 -5.86 5.33 2.77
C VAL A 199 -6.81 5.23 3.96
N TYR A 200 -6.34 5.52 5.18
CA TYR A 200 -7.11 5.44 6.40
C TYR A 200 -7.10 6.76 7.17
N PRO A 201 -8.22 7.09 7.86
CA PRO A 201 -8.21 8.15 8.86
C PRO A 201 -7.15 7.91 9.94
N ARG A 202 -6.56 8.98 10.49
CA ARG A 202 -5.45 8.89 11.47
C ARG A 202 -5.75 8.06 12.71
N ASN A 203 -7.01 7.96 13.12
CA ASN A 203 -7.43 7.18 14.28
C ASN A 203 -7.70 5.69 13.96
N HIS A 204 -7.38 5.22 12.75
CA HIS A 204 -7.60 3.83 12.38
C HIS A 204 -6.68 2.89 13.19
N PRO A 205 -7.19 1.79 13.77
CA PRO A 205 -6.41 0.96 14.69
C PRO A 205 -5.11 0.39 14.08
N LEU A 206 -5.10 0.11 12.76
CA LEU A 206 -3.90 -0.35 12.06
C LEU A 206 -2.75 0.67 12.12
N ILE A 207 -3.05 1.97 12.11
CA ILE A 207 -2.02 3.02 12.26
C ILE A 207 -1.38 2.90 13.64
N GLY A 208 -2.20 2.75 14.70
CA GLY A 208 -1.70 2.57 16.07
C GLY A 208 -0.84 1.31 16.24
N VAL A 209 -1.29 0.17 15.70
CA VAL A 209 -0.54 -1.09 15.72
C VAL A 209 0.78 -0.95 14.97
N GLN A 210 0.76 -0.31 13.79
CA GLN A 210 1.93 -0.15 12.95
C GLN A 210 2.93 0.86 13.52
N ASN A 211 2.47 1.94 14.17
CA ASN A 211 3.32 2.87 14.91
C ASN A 211 4.02 2.17 16.09
N LEU A 212 3.29 1.36 16.88
CA LEU A 212 3.88 0.58 17.97
C LEU A 212 4.94 -0.41 17.46
N ALA A 213 4.67 -1.11 16.36
CA ALA A 213 5.65 -2.01 15.73
C ALA A 213 6.90 -1.25 15.25
N SER A 214 6.70 -0.09 14.61
CA SER A 214 7.80 0.74 14.10
C SER A 214 8.69 1.28 15.22
N ALA A 215 8.10 1.72 16.34
CA ALA A 215 8.85 2.18 17.50
C ALA A 215 9.69 1.06 18.13
N LYS A 216 9.14 -0.15 18.24
CA LYS A 216 9.89 -1.32 18.73
C LYS A 216 11.06 -1.67 17.83
N MET A 217 10.89 -1.54 16.51
CA MET A 217 11.98 -1.75 15.56
C MET A 217 13.08 -0.71 15.77
N LEU A 218 12.75 0.59 15.85
CA LEU A 218 13.74 1.63 16.14
C LEU A 218 14.53 1.33 17.41
N LEU A 219 13.85 1.06 18.52
CA LEU A 219 14.50 0.70 19.79
C LEU A 219 15.46 -0.49 19.68
N ALA A 220 15.25 -1.39 18.72
CA ALA A 220 16.09 -2.57 18.52
C ALA A 220 17.39 -2.30 17.74
N PHE A 221 17.52 -1.19 17.00
CA PHE A 221 18.75 -0.90 16.23
C PHE A 221 19.27 0.53 16.33
N GLU A 222 18.48 1.49 16.81
CA GLU A 222 18.85 2.89 16.85
C GLU A 222 18.21 3.60 18.06
N ASP A 223 19.03 4.28 18.85
CA ASP A 223 18.58 5.12 19.98
C ASP A 223 17.98 6.46 19.52
N ASN A 224 17.17 6.44 18.44
CA ASN A 224 16.44 7.60 17.97
C ASN A 224 15.22 7.84 18.86
N PHE A 225 15.47 8.30 20.08
CA PHE A 225 14.43 8.47 21.10
C PHE A 225 13.38 9.50 20.71
N GLY A 226 13.75 10.53 19.93
CA GLY A 226 12.80 11.53 19.44
C GLY A 226 11.72 10.93 18.55
N GLU A 227 12.14 10.21 17.50
CA GLU A 227 11.19 9.57 16.59
C GLU A 227 10.45 8.40 17.26
N THR A 228 11.15 7.62 18.09
CA THR A 228 10.55 6.54 18.87
C THR A 228 9.42 7.07 19.77
N PHE A 229 9.67 8.15 20.51
CA PHE A 229 8.66 8.74 21.38
C PHE A 229 7.45 9.24 20.58
N ARG A 230 7.68 9.87 19.42
CA ARG A 230 6.60 10.32 18.54
C ARG A 230 5.71 9.16 18.09
N LEU A 231 6.31 8.05 17.64
CA LEU A 231 5.59 6.85 17.22
C LEU A 231 4.82 6.20 18.37
N LEU A 232 5.44 6.07 19.55
CA LEU A 232 4.78 5.47 20.71
C LEU A 232 3.62 6.31 21.22
N ARG A 233 3.75 7.65 21.20
CA ARG A 233 2.68 8.58 21.59
C ARG A 233 1.47 8.41 20.66
N GLU A 234 1.69 8.47 19.35
CA GLU A 234 0.63 8.27 18.36
C GLU A 234 0.00 6.87 18.48
N ALA A 235 0.82 5.84 18.72
CA ALA A 235 0.31 4.49 18.99
C ALA A 235 -0.59 4.44 20.24
N ALA A 236 -0.16 5.03 21.36
CA ALA A 236 -0.91 5.03 22.61
C ALA A 236 -2.24 5.80 22.50
N GLU A 237 -2.26 6.89 21.74
CA GLU A 237 -3.46 7.67 21.45
C GLU A 237 -4.45 6.87 20.60
N VAL A 238 -4.01 6.38 19.44
CA VAL A 238 -4.87 5.64 18.50
C VAL A 238 -5.38 4.34 19.12
N LEU A 239 -4.51 3.55 19.74
CA LEU A 239 -4.89 2.30 20.39
C LEU A 239 -5.76 2.52 21.64
N GLY A 240 -5.53 3.63 22.35
CA GLY A 240 -6.35 4.02 23.49
C GLY A 240 -7.80 4.34 23.10
N ILE A 241 -8.00 4.95 21.92
CA ILE A 241 -9.32 5.20 21.35
C ILE A 241 -9.93 3.89 20.82
N ALA A 242 -9.17 3.12 20.05
CA ALA A 242 -9.66 1.93 19.35
C ALA A 242 -9.99 0.75 20.26
N TYR A 243 -9.15 0.49 21.27
CA TYR A 243 -9.21 -0.70 22.12
C TYR A 243 -9.37 -0.38 23.61
N GLY A 244 -9.21 0.89 24.00
CA GLY A 244 -9.28 1.33 25.39
C GLY A 244 -7.92 1.51 26.04
N LYS A 245 -7.91 2.28 27.14
CA LYS A 245 -6.69 2.64 27.90
C LYS A 245 -6.03 1.43 28.57
N GLU A 246 -6.83 0.44 28.97
CA GLU A 246 -6.40 -0.79 29.64
C GLU A 246 -6.12 -1.95 28.66
N HIS A 247 -6.19 -1.71 27.36
CA HIS A 247 -5.79 -2.74 26.41
C HIS A 247 -4.28 -2.98 26.48
N ALA A 248 -3.86 -4.25 26.35
CA ALA A 248 -2.46 -4.64 26.50
C ALA A 248 -1.52 -3.83 25.58
N MET A 249 -1.89 -3.65 24.30
CA MET A 249 -1.08 -2.86 23.37
C MET A 249 -0.97 -1.38 23.76
N THR A 250 -2.04 -0.79 24.31
CA THR A 250 -2.04 0.60 24.77
C THR A 250 -1.11 0.76 25.98
N ARG A 251 -1.17 -0.17 26.94
CA ARG A 251 -0.25 -0.19 28.08
C ARG A 251 1.19 -0.40 27.64
N THR A 252 1.45 -1.29 26.69
CA THR A 252 2.79 -1.50 26.13
C THR A 252 3.35 -0.23 25.50
N ALA A 253 2.56 0.49 24.70
CA ALA A 253 3.01 1.75 24.10
C ALA A 253 3.39 2.78 25.18
N ARG A 254 2.55 2.96 26.21
CA ARG A 254 2.84 3.88 27.33
C ARG A 254 4.03 3.44 28.18
N GLY A 255 4.19 2.14 28.42
CA GLY A 255 5.32 1.60 29.17
C GLY A 255 6.65 1.91 28.49
N LEU A 256 6.72 1.63 27.18
CA LEU A 256 7.90 1.94 26.36
C LEU A 256 8.17 3.46 26.30
N MET A 257 7.14 4.31 26.30
CA MET A 257 7.34 5.76 26.38
C MET A 257 8.06 6.15 27.66
N GLY A 258 7.61 5.62 28.81
CA GLY A 258 8.25 5.90 30.09
C GLY A 258 9.67 5.33 30.19
N GLU A 259 9.97 4.21 29.52
CA GLU A 259 11.34 3.70 29.39
C GLU A 259 12.23 4.65 28.58
N VAL A 260 11.74 5.13 27.43
CA VAL A 260 12.45 6.10 26.58
C VAL A 260 12.70 7.42 27.30
N GLU A 261 11.72 7.94 28.04
CA GLU A 261 11.87 9.17 28.83
C GLU A 261 12.97 9.03 29.88
N ARG A 262 12.97 7.93 30.65
CA ARG A 262 14.01 7.67 31.65
C ARG A 262 15.40 7.58 31.02
N GLU A 263 15.52 6.91 29.89
CA GLU A 263 16.80 6.78 29.18
C GLU A 263 17.30 8.14 28.66
N VAL A 264 16.40 8.98 28.12
CA VAL A 264 16.75 10.34 27.70
C VAL A 264 17.21 11.20 28.86
N ASP A 265 16.54 11.11 30.01
CA ASP A 265 16.90 11.87 31.22
C ASP A 265 18.27 11.40 31.77
N LEU A 266 18.54 10.10 31.79
CA LEU A 266 19.82 9.53 32.19
C LEU A 266 20.98 10.02 31.31
N ARG A 267 20.75 10.25 30.02
CA ARG A 267 21.79 10.76 29.09
C ARG A 267 21.99 12.27 29.16
N ARG A 268 21.08 13.00 29.81
CA ARG A 268 21.15 14.47 29.97
C ARG A 268 21.79 14.90 31.29
N GLY A 269 21.81 14.04 32.30
CA GLY A 269 22.51 14.24 33.57
C GLY A 269 23.97 13.85 33.50
#